data_AF-A0A249NU53-F1
#
_entry.id   AF-A0A249NU53-F1
#
_cell.length_a   1.000
_cell.length_b   1.000
_cell.length_c   1.000
_cell.angle_alpha   90.00
_cell.angle_beta   90.00
_cell.angle_gamma   90.00
#
_symmetry.space_group_name_H-M   'P 1'
#
loop_
_entity.id
_entity.type
_entity.pdbx_description
1 polymer ?
#
loop_
_entity_poly.entity_id
_entity_poly.type
_entity_poly.pdbx_seq_one_letter_code
_entity_poly.pdbx_strand_id
1 'polypeptide(L)' 'MRVLSSVFEGERFALDLALPDGQRLKAFSSAAIAEGTLAAFVIGSGWRL' A
#
# COMPACT_ATOMS: atom_id res chain seq x y z
N MET A 1 -7.42 -2.74 3.87
CA MET A 1 -6.22 -3.49 3.46
C MET A 1 -5.14 -3.28 4.53
N ARG A 2 -4.26 -4.25 4.78
CA ARG A 2 -3.22 -4.12 5.81
C ARG A 2 -1.91 -3.61 5.21
N VAL A 3 -1.31 -2.58 5.80
CA VAL A 3 0.01 -2.09 5.41
C VAL A 3 1.10 -3.06 5.89
N LEU A 4 1.96 -3.49 4.97
CA LEU A 4 3.12 -4.34 5.27
C LEU A 4 4.41 -3.53 5.39
N SER A 5 4.57 -2.50 4.56
CA SER A 5 5.73 -1.62 4.53
C SER A 5 5.30 -0.20 4.13
N SER A 6 6.08 0.81 4.54
CA SER A 6 5.89 2.20 4.13
C SER A 6 7.25 2.88 3.98
N VAL A 7 7.71 3.04 2.74
CA VAL A 7 9.04 3.58 2.42
C VAL A 7 8.92 4.87 1.64
N PHE A 8 9.63 5.91 2.05
CA PHE A 8 9.68 7.17 1.30
C PHE A 8 10.62 7.03 0.10
N GLU A 9 10.09 7.21 -1.12
CA GLU A 9 10.84 7.10 -2.39
C GLU A 9 11.18 8.48 -3.00
N GLY A 10 11.28 9.53 -2.18
CA GLY A 10 11.71 10.88 -2.58
C GLY A 10 10.57 11.88 -2.82
N GLU A 11 9.43 11.43 -3.34
CA GLU A 11 8.24 12.29 -3.54
C GLU A 11 7.06 11.83 -2.66
N ARG A 12 6.87 10.53 -2.53
CA ARG A 12 5.74 9.90 -1.84
C ARG A 12 6.20 8.63 -1.13
N PHE A 13 5.35 8.14 -0.23
CA PHE A 13 5.52 6.85 0.42
C PHE A 13 4.99 5.74 -0.50
N ALA A 14 5.85 4.81 -0.88
CA ALA A 14 5.47 3.54 -1.46
C ALA A 14 5.03 2.59 -0.35
N LEU A 15 3.85 1.98 -0.54
CA LEU A 15 3.24 1.07 0.41
C LEU A 15 3.09 -0.31 -0.22
N ASP A 16 3.52 -1.35 0.49
CA ASP A 16 3.09 -2.72 0.21
C ASP A 16 1.86 -3.03 1.05
N LEU A 17 0.80 -3.53 0.40
CA LEU A 17 -0.46 -3.85 1.05
C LEU A 17 -0.77 -5.33 0.93
N ALA A 18 -1.28 -5.94 2.00
CA ALA A 18 -1.89 -7.25 1.98
C ALA A 18 -3.41 -7.16 1.90
N LEU A 19 -3.99 -7.93 0.99
CA LEU A 19 -5.42 -8.19 0.94
C LEU A 19 -5.77 -9.45 1.75
N PRO A 20 -7.03 -9.59 2.21
CA PRO A 20 -7.48 -10.76 2.96
C PRO A 20 -7.35 -12.08 2.20
N ASP A 21 -7.35 -12.05 0.87
CA ASP A 21 -7.23 -13.21 -0.01
C ASP A 21 -5.77 -13.62 -0.29
N GLY A 22 -4.80 -12.98 0.36
CA GLY A 22 -3.38 -13.23 0.20
C GLY A 22 -2.72 -12.47 -0.97
N GLN A 23 -3.48 -11.72 -1.77
CA GLN A 23 -2.91 -10.86 -2.81
C GLN A 23 -2.14 -9.68 -2.21
N ARG A 24 -1.19 -9.18 -2.99
CA ARG A 24 -0.42 -7.99 -2.65
C ARG A 24 -0.69 -6.88 -3.65
N LEU A 25 -0.81 -5.65 -3.16
CA LEU A 25 -0.90 -4.45 -3.99
C LEU A 25 0.19 -3.46 -3.60
N LYS A 26 0.67 -2.72 -4.60
CA LYS A 26 1.49 -1.53 -4.38
C LYS A 26 0.59 -0.30 -4.42
N ALA A 27 0.74 0.58 -3.45
CA ALA A 27 0.03 1.86 -3.38
C ALA A 27 1.01 3.00 -3.08
N PHE A 28 0.54 4.24 -3.25
CA PHE A 28 1.32 5.44 -2.96
C PHE A 28 0.52 6.38 -2.07
N SER A 29 1.19 7.00 -1.09
CA SER A 29 0.60 7.95 -0.15
C SER A 29 1.48 9.20 -0.03
N SER A 30 0.87 10.36 0.17
CA SER A 30 1.58 11.61 0.50
C SER A 30 2.03 11.65 1.97
N ALA A 31 1.53 10.75 2.83
CA ALA A 31 1.88 10.65 4.23
C ALA A 31 2.37 9.24 4.59
N ALA A 32 3.24 9.16 5.60
CA ALA A 32 3.67 7.89 6.18
C ALA A 32 2.47 7.16 6.80
N ILE A 33 2.38 5.84 6.58
CA ILE A 33 1.37 4.99 7.22
C ILE A 33 2.08 3.88 7.96
N ALA A 34 1.76 3.71 9.25
CA ALA A 34 2.42 2.72 10.08
C ALA A 34 2.15 1.30 9.58
N GLU A 35 3.17 0.44 9.64
CA GLU A 35 3.03 -0.97 9.36
C GLU A 35 2.00 -1.63 10.27
N GLY A 36 1.24 -2.58 9.73
CA GLY A 36 0.13 -3.22 10.42
C GLY A 36 -1.18 -2.44 10.41
N THR A 37 -1.17 -1.16 10.03
CA THR A 37 -2.40 -0.35 9.94
C THR A 37 -3.37 -0.96 8.93
N LEU A 38 -4.65 -1.02 9.33
CA LEU A 38 -5.75 -1.27 8.41
C LEU A 38 -6.23 0.07 7.84
N ALA A 39 -5.93 0.33 6.58
CA ALA A 39 -6.33 1.55 5.89
C ALA A 39 -7.24 1.25 4.69
N ALA A 40 -8.12 2.20 4.39
CA ALA A 40 -8.94 2.20 3.18
C ALA A 40 -8.11 2.78 2.02
N PHE A 41 -8.11 2.08 0.89
CA PHE A 41 -7.45 2.52 -0.34
C PHE A 41 -8.43 2.38 -1.50
N VAL A 42 -8.30 3.26 -2.49
CA VAL A 42 -9.04 3.17 -3.76
C VAL A 42 -8.11 2.56 -4.80
N ILE A 43 -8.56 1.49 -5.47
CA ILE A 43 -7.83 0.89 -6.59
C ILE A 43 -8.14 1.71 -7.84
N GLY A 44 -7.18 2.53 -8.29
CA GLY A 44 -7.32 3.32 -9.53
C GLY A 44 -6.97 2.54 -10.79
N SER A 45 -6.10 1.52 -10.68
CA SER A 45 -5.66 0.65 -11.76
C SER A 45 -5.07 -0.64 -11.18
N GLY A 46 -5.00 -1.69 -12.01
CA GLY A 46 -4.39 -2.96 -11.63
C GLY A 46 -3.75 -3.64 -12.83
N TRP A 47 -2.56 -4.17 -12.63
CA TRP A 47 -1.87 -5.01 -13.59
C TRP A 47 -1.38 -6.27 -12.88
N ARG A 48 -1.48 -7.39 -13.59
CA ARG A 48 -1.00 -8.68 -13.13
C ARG A 48 0.36 -8.93 -13.78
N LEU A 49 1.37 -9.24 -12.98
CA LEU A 49 2.64 -9.78 -13.45
C LEU A 49 2.46 -11.25 -13.85
#